data_AF-A0A942PTF9-F1
#
_entry.id   AF-A0A942PTF9-F1
#
_cell.length_a   1.000
_cell.length_b   1.000
_cell.length_c   1.000
_cell.angle_alpha   90.00
_cell.angle_beta   90.00
_cell.angle_gamma   90.00
#
_symmetry.space_group_name_H-M   'P 1'
#
loop_
_entity.id
_entity.type
_entity.pdbx_description
1 polymer ?
#
loop_
_entity_poly.entity_id
_entity_poly.type
_entity_poly.pdbx_seq_one_letter_code
_entity_poly.pdbx_strand_id
1 'polypeptide(L)'
;MLEAGEGAGSAPDLSTAPRVTVDGPTQMVPLYLRDKRIHGMVPFQSLVDAAPAGSVLRPKPGNYAGPVHLTKALTIEGGGKVTIDGGDKGTVFVLETSQATVRGLHLTGSGSSHDSDDACLNVRGHNNTVENLVIDNCLFGIDLKQSNHNLIRNNQVRSKDAELGVRGDGLRLWYSMNNRIEGNRVVDSRDMVAWYSNDNLFLNNYGARSRYSIHFMFANGNVMEGNRFYDNSVG
;
A
#
# COMPACT_ATOMS: atom_id res chain seq x y z
N MET A 1 -57.64 44.60 12.34
CA MET A 1 -56.33 44.16 12.87
C MET A 1 -56.63 43.08 13.88
N LEU A 2 -56.46 41.81 13.49
CA LEU A 2 -55.31 40.95 13.87
C LEU A 2 -55.34 40.71 15.39
N GLU A 3 -55.48 39.47 15.86
CA GLU A 3 -54.33 38.57 15.99
C GLU A 3 -54.67 37.08 15.76
N ALA A 4 -53.81 36.45 14.96
CA ALA A 4 -53.49 35.01 15.00
C ALA A 4 -52.86 34.69 16.36
N GLY A 5 -53.14 33.58 17.05
CA GLY A 5 -52.88 32.20 16.63
C GLY A 5 -51.48 31.80 17.10
N GLU A 6 -51.37 30.93 18.11
CA GLU A 6 -50.38 29.84 18.21
C GLU A 6 -50.40 29.16 19.59
N GLY A 7 -50.30 27.83 19.56
CA GLY A 7 -50.14 26.97 20.73
C GLY A 7 -49.70 25.59 20.28
N ALA A 8 -48.61 25.53 19.50
CA ALA A 8 -47.96 24.28 19.13
C ALA A 8 -47.35 23.64 20.40
N GLY A 9 -47.77 22.42 20.72
CA GLY A 9 -47.19 21.64 21.80
C GLY A 9 -45.70 21.39 21.55
N SER A 10 -44.86 21.75 22.51
CA SER A 10 -43.42 21.52 22.44
C SER A 10 -43.11 20.02 22.48
N ALA A 11 -42.31 19.56 21.52
CA ALA A 11 -41.74 18.22 21.55
C ALA A 11 -40.82 18.06 22.78
N PRO A 12 -40.79 16.90 23.43
CA PRO A 12 -39.96 16.69 24.61
C PRO A 12 -38.48 16.81 24.28
N ASP A 13 -37.74 17.55 25.12
CA ASP A 13 -36.30 17.72 25.03
C ASP A 13 -35.58 16.44 25.50
N LEU A 14 -35.01 15.72 24.55
CA LEU A 14 -34.26 14.48 24.78
C LEU A 14 -32.75 14.74 24.99
N SER A 15 -32.30 16.00 25.08
CA SER A 15 -30.87 16.34 25.26
C SER A 15 -30.27 15.81 26.56
N THR A 16 -31.12 15.52 27.54
CA THR A 16 -30.74 15.00 28.88
C THR A 16 -31.17 13.56 29.12
N ALA A 17 -31.79 12.90 28.12
CA ALA A 17 -32.19 11.51 28.24
C ALA A 17 -30.94 10.61 28.39
N PRO A 18 -30.90 9.71 29.39
CA PRO A 18 -29.77 8.80 29.55
C PRO A 18 -29.65 7.92 28.30
N ARG A 19 -28.56 8.09 27.55
CA ARG A 19 -28.22 7.16 26.46
C ARG A 19 -27.93 5.81 27.11
N VAL A 20 -28.74 4.80 26.80
CA VAL A 20 -28.40 3.41 27.10
C VAL A 20 -27.09 3.13 26.38
N THR A 21 -25.99 2.97 27.11
CA THR A 21 -24.69 2.59 26.55
C THR A 21 -24.77 1.10 26.18
N VAL A 22 -25.29 0.82 24.98
CA VAL A 22 -25.28 -0.53 24.38
C VAL A 22 -23.87 -0.95 23.97
N ASP A 23 -22.94 0.00 23.89
CA ASP A 23 -21.57 -0.22 23.45
C ASP A 23 -20.66 -0.63 24.61
N GLY A 24 -20.67 -1.92 24.96
CA GLY A 24 -19.47 -2.53 25.50
C GLY A 24 -18.33 -2.39 24.47
N PRO A 25 -17.06 -2.24 24.88
CA PRO A 25 -15.97 -2.11 23.91
C PRO A 25 -15.96 -3.34 23.00
N THR A 26 -16.22 -3.14 21.71
CA THR A 26 -16.13 -4.21 20.71
C THR A 26 -14.71 -4.79 20.76
N GLN A 27 -14.57 -6.02 21.24
CA GLN A 27 -13.28 -6.69 21.27
C GLN A 27 -12.87 -7.03 19.83
N MET A 28 -11.98 -6.21 19.29
CA MET A 28 -11.41 -6.42 17.95
C MET A 28 -10.47 -7.62 17.98
N VAL A 29 -10.93 -8.75 17.45
CA VAL A 29 -10.06 -9.93 17.25
C VAL A 29 -9.09 -9.64 16.10
N PRO A 30 -7.76 -9.68 16.34
CA PRO A 30 -6.76 -9.48 15.29
C PRO A 30 -6.97 -10.39 14.09
N LEU A 31 -6.67 -9.89 12.88
CA LEU A 31 -6.95 -10.61 11.64
C LEU A 31 -6.28 -12.00 11.61
N TYR A 32 -5.03 -12.11 12.06
CA TYR A 32 -4.27 -13.37 12.12
C TYR A 32 -4.82 -14.42 13.11
N LEU A 33 -5.81 -14.07 13.93
CA LEU A 33 -6.51 -15.02 14.81
C LEU A 33 -7.84 -15.51 14.23
N ARG A 34 -8.38 -14.82 13.21
CA ARG A 34 -9.72 -15.13 12.65
C ARG A 34 -9.72 -15.46 11.16
N ASP A 35 -8.74 -14.96 10.41
CA ASP A 35 -8.63 -15.23 8.98
C ASP A 35 -7.96 -16.58 8.74
N LYS A 36 -8.57 -17.42 7.89
CA LYS A 36 -8.10 -18.78 7.63
C LYS A 36 -6.72 -18.82 6.96
N ARG A 37 -6.41 -17.83 6.11
CA ARG A 37 -5.18 -17.81 5.29
C ARG A 37 -3.95 -17.53 6.14
N ILE A 38 -4.09 -16.66 7.14
CA ILE A 38 -2.99 -16.23 8.01
C ILE A 38 -3.15 -16.67 9.46
N HIS A 39 -4.05 -17.64 9.72
CA HIS A 39 -4.35 -18.11 11.07
C HIS A 39 -3.09 -18.66 11.76
N GLY A 40 -2.79 -18.16 12.96
CA GLY A 40 -1.69 -18.65 13.77
C GLY A 40 -0.29 -18.23 13.29
N MET A 41 -0.19 -17.44 12.22
CA MET A 41 1.08 -16.82 11.84
C MET A 41 1.51 -15.78 12.87
N VAL A 42 2.82 -15.63 13.05
CA VAL A 42 3.37 -14.58 13.91
C VAL A 42 3.10 -13.22 13.25
N PRO A 43 2.49 -12.24 13.94
CA PRO A 43 2.30 -10.91 13.39
C PRO A 43 3.64 -10.22 13.21
N PHE A 44 3.96 -9.84 11.97
CA PHE A 44 5.24 -9.17 11.66
C PHE A 44 5.38 -7.85 12.42
N GLN A 45 4.26 -7.17 12.70
CA GLN A 45 4.22 -5.94 13.48
C GLN A 45 4.94 -6.07 14.83
N SER A 46 4.83 -7.21 15.51
CA SER A 46 5.50 -7.42 16.80
C SER A 46 7.03 -7.32 16.72
N LEU A 47 7.62 -7.73 15.59
CA LEU A 47 9.05 -7.59 15.34
C LEU A 47 9.44 -6.13 15.07
N VAL A 48 8.59 -5.40 14.34
CA VAL A 48 8.77 -3.97 14.07
C VAL A 48 8.69 -3.18 15.37
N ASP A 49 7.73 -3.47 16.23
CA ASP A 49 7.53 -2.77 17.50
C ASP A 49 8.74 -2.95 18.42
N ALA A 50 9.26 -4.17 18.52
CA ALA A 50 10.42 -4.50 19.35
C ALA A 50 11.74 -3.91 18.85
N ALA A 51 11.88 -3.64 17.54
CA ALA A 51 13.12 -3.11 16.97
C ALA A 51 13.34 -1.63 17.35
N PRO A 52 14.52 -1.22 17.86
CA PRO A 52 14.81 0.20 18.08
C PRO A 52 14.75 1.01 16.78
N ALA A 53 14.34 2.28 16.88
CA ALA A 53 14.41 3.19 15.73
C ALA A 53 15.86 3.33 15.22
N GLY A 54 16.04 3.40 13.91
CA GLY A 54 17.34 3.44 13.23
C GLY A 54 18.09 2.11 13.17
N SER A 55 17.56 1.05 13.80
CA SER A 55 18.23 -0.26 13.81
C SER A 55 18.01 -1.07 12.53
N VAL A 56 18.64 -2.25 12.48
CA VAL A 56 18.43 -3.23 11.40
C VAL A 56 17.67 -4.43 11.97
N LEU A 57 16.47 -4.65 11.45
CA LEU A 57 15.65 -5.83 11.71
C LEU A 57 15.92 -6.91 10.66
N ARG A 58 16.41 -8.06 11.13
CA ARG A 58 16.64 -9.29 10.33
C ARG A 58 15.74 -10.41 10.85
N PRO A 59 14.50 -10.54 10.34
CA PRO A 59 13.60 -11.61 10.75
C PRO A 59 14.17 -12.98 10.38
N LYS A 60 13.78 -14.01 11.12
CA LYS A 60 14.08 -15.39 10.72
C LYS A 60 13.33 -15.72 9.43
N PRO A 61 13.87 -16.60 8.56
CA PRO A 61 13.12 -17.12 7.42
C PRO A 61 11.75 -17.66 7.84
N GLY A 62 10.70 -17.34 7.09
CA GLY A 62 9.35 -17.78 7.41
C GLY A 62 8.23 -16.89 6.86
N ASN A 63 7.00 -17.26 7.22
CA ASN A 63 5.78 -16.56 6.85
C ASN A 63 5.22 -15.84 8.08
N TYR A 64 4.82 -14.58 7.88
CA TYR A 64 4.31 -13.71 8.92
C TYR A 64 2.98 -13.09 8.49
N ALA A 65 2.14 -12.82 9.47
CA ALA A 65 0.89 -12.10 9.24
C ALA A 65 1.14 -10.59 9.16
N GLY A 66 0.53 -9.95 8.16
CA GLY A 66 0.24 -8.53 8.16
C GLY A 66 -1.05 -8.19 8.94
N PRO A 67 -1.47 -6.92 8.94
CA PRO A 67 -0.78 -5.79 8.32
C PRO A 67 0.45 -5.34 9.11
N VAL A 68 1.31 -4.55 8.45
CA VAL A 68 2.48 -3.90 9.05
C VAL A 68 2.37 -2.39 8.86
N HIS A 69 2.63 -1.64 9.92
CA HIS A 69 2.70 -0.19 9.91
C HIS A 69 4.06 0.25 10.47
N LEU A 70 4.92 0.74 9.58
CA LEU A 70 6.25 1.21 9.92
C LEU A 70 6.25 2.73 10.04
N THR A 71 6.25 3.22 11.28
CA THR A 71 6.20 4.66 11.61
C THR A 71 7.54 5.24 12.05
N LYS A 72 8.56 4.39 12.23
CA LYS A 72 9.92 4.78 12.64
C LYS A 72 10.93 4.35 11.59
N ALA A 73 11.96 5.17 11.36
CA ALA A 73 13.06 4.82 10.47
C ALA A 73 13.66 3.47 10.90
N LEU A 74 13.75 2.52 9.98
CA LEU A 74 14.21 1.16 10.25
C LEU A 74 14.73 0.55 8.96
N THR A 75 15.77 -0.28 9.06
CA THR A 75 16.17 -1.16 7.96
C THR A 75 15.59 -2.54 8.18
N ILE A 76 14.75 -3.02 7.27
CA ILE A 76 14.18 -4.37 7.30
C ILE A 76 14.80 -5.19 6.18
N GLU A 77 15.46 -6.30 6.54
CA GLU A 77 16.13 -7.19 5.59
C GLU A 77 15.53 -8.61 5.67
N GLY A 78 14.73 -8.97 4.67
CA GLY A 78 14.12 -10.30 4.59
C GLY A 78 15.00 -11.38 3.96
N GLY A 79 16.11 -10.99 3.33
CA GLY A 79 17.06 -11.93 2.69
C GLY A 79 16.46 -12.82 1.61
N GLY A 80 15.31 -12.44 1.03
CA GLY A 80 14.56 -13.23 0.05
C GLY A 80 13.84 -14.45 0.66
N LYS A 81 13.74 -14.54 1.99
CA LYS A 81 13.22 -15.72 2.71
C LYS A 81 12.11 -15.39 3.69
N VAL A 82 11.60 -14.17 3.68
CA VAL A 82 10.57 -13.67 4.59
C VAL A 82 9.36 -13.24 3.78
N THR A 83 8.22 -13.87 4.04
CA THR A 83 6.93 -13.51 3.46
C THR A 83 6.07 -12.80 4.51
N ILE A 84 5.42 -11.70 4.12
CA ILE A 84 4.36 -11.06 4.88
C ILE A 84 3.06 -11.19 4.07
N ASP A 85 2.07 -11.87 4.64
CA ASP A 85 0.78 -12.11 4.00
C ASP A 85 -0.32 -11.31 4.71
N GLY A 86 -1.10 -10.52 3.95
CA GLY A 86 -2.20 -9.71 4.46
C GLY A 86 -3.54 -10.44 4.60
N GLY A 87 -3.63 -11.73 4.25
CA GLY A 87 -4.86 -12.50 4.39
C GLY A 87 -5.96 -12.11 3.39
N ASP A 88 -5.59 -11.56 2.23
CA ASP A 88 -6.51 -10.97 1.25
C ASP A 88 -7.40 -9.86 1.82
N LYS A 89 -6.87 -9.06 2.77
CA LYS A 89 -7.56 -7.94 3.41
C LYS A 89 -6.68 -6.71 3.50
N GLY A 90 -7.21 -5.57 3.05
CA GLY A 90 -6.60 -4.28 3.26
C GLY A 90 -5.20 -4.14 2.65
N THR A 91 -4.44 -3.17 3.17
CA THR A 91 -3.04 -2.99 2.79
C THR A 91 -2.12 -3.85 3.65
N VAL A 92 -1.15 -4.53 3.02
CA VAL A 92 -0.24 -5.46 3.71
C VAL A 92 0.83 -4.71 4.51
N PHE A 93 1.46 -3.70 3.90
CA PHE A 93 2.53 -2.92 4.51
C PHE A 93 2.34 -1.43 4.24
N VAL A 94 2.26 -0.63 5.30
CA VAL A 94 2.27 0.83 5.24
C VAL A 94 3.62 1.35 5.74
N LEU A 95 4.39 1.98 4.85
CA LEU A 95 5.65 2.65 5.12
C LEU A 95 5.38 4.14 5.37
N GLU A 96 5.09 4.50 6.61
CA GLU A 96 4.75 5.86 7.05
C GLU A 96 5.90 6.47 7.86
N THR A 97 7.09 6.43 7.28
CA THR A 97 8.29 7.02 7.84
C THR A 97 9.27 7.38 6.73
N SER A 98 10.25 8.22 7.04
CA SER A 98 11.30 8.63 6.09
C SER A 98 12.65 8.00 6.46
N GLN A 99 13.55 7.88 5.49
CA GLN A 99 14.90 7.31 5.68
C GLN A 99 14.89 5.85 6.16
N ALA A 100 13.85 5.08 5.83
CA ALA A 100 13.81 3.65 6.04
C ALA A 100 14.32 2.88 4.83
N THR A 101 14.72 1.63 5.05
CA THR A 101 15.02 0.69 3.99
C THR A 101 14.22 -0.58 4.16
N VAL A 102 13.50 -1.00 3.12
CA VAL A 102 12.75 -2.25 3.09
C VAL A 102 13.28 -3.09 1.93
N ARG A 103 13.89 -4.23 2.23
CA ARG A 103 14.50 -5.06 1.18
C ARG A 103 14.37 -6.56 1.37
N GLY A 104 14.30 -7.27 0.25
CA GLY A 104 14.32 -8.73 0.23
C GLY A 104 13.13 -9.40 0.92
N LEU A 105 11.98 -8.74 0.97
CA LEU A 105 10.73 -9.31 1.47
C LEU A 105 9.88 -9.82 0.30
N HIS A 106 9.04 -10.80 0.58
CA HIS A 106 7.90 -11.15 -0.25
C HIS A 106 6.63 -10.58 0.40
N LEU A 107 5.88 -9.73 -0.30
CA LEU A 107 4.60 -9.17 0.16
C LEU A 107 3.46 -9.73 -0.68
N THR A 108 2.44 -10.26 -0.03
CA THR A 108 1.31 -10.90 -0.73
C THR A 108 0.00 -10.74 0.01
N GLY A 109 -1.12 -10.97 -0.68
CA GLY A 109 -2.42 -11.07 -0.04
C GLY A 109 -2.98 -9.74 0.43
N SER A 110 -2.85 -8.68 -0.37
CA SER A 110 -3.64 -7.46 -0.14
C SER A 110 -5.13 -7.73 -0.38
N GLY A 111 -6.00 -6.85 0.09
CA GLY A 111 -7.41 -6.89 -0.27
C GLY A 111 -7.69 -6.53 -1.73
N SER A 112 -8.98 -6.34 -2.06
CA SER A 112 -9.47 -6.16 -3.42
C SER A 112 -10.29 -4.88 -3.60
N SER A 113 -10.25 -3.96 -2.63
CA SER A 113 -10.98 -2.71 -2.70
C SER A 113 -10.17 -1.63 -3.44
N HIS A 114 -10.73 -1.13 -4.54
CA HIS A 114 -10.21 0.04 -5.24
C HIS A 114 -10.46 1.32 -4.44
N ASP A 115 -11.54 1.40 -3.67
CA ASP A 115 -11.91 2.59 -2.90
C ASP A 115 -10.94 2.87 -1.75
N SER A 116 -10.45 1.82 -1.10
CA SER A 116 -9.44 1.91 -0.03
C SER A 116 -8.01 1.76 -0.53
N ASP A 117 -7.80 1.61 -1.85
CA ASP A 117 -6.51 1.37 -2.48
C ASP A 117 -5.72 0.22 -1.80
N ASP A 118 -6.32 -0.97 -1.71
CA ASP A 118 -5.70 -2.11 -1.01
C ASP A 118 -4.37 -2.54 -1.67
N ALA A 119 -3.24 -2.15 -1.08
CA ALA A 119 -1.91 -2.34 -1.65
C ALA A 119 -1.08 -3.38 -0.90
N CYS A 120 -0.06 -3.95 -1.54
CA CYS A 120 0.96 -4.69 -0.79
C CYS A 120 1.95 -3.76 -0.09
N LEU A 121 2.34 -2.66 -0.75
CA LEU A 121 3.17 -1.65 -0.14
C LEU A 121 2.60 -0.25 -0.42
N ASN A 122 2.16 0.43 0.64
CA ASN A 122 1.78 1.84 0.60
C ASN A 122 2.92 2.69 1.19
N VAL A 123 3.51 3.58 0.40
CA VAL A 123 4.65 4.42 0.81
C VAL A 123 4.18 5.86 0.98
N ARG A 124 4.40 6.41 2.18
CA ARG A 124 3.96 7.77 2.55
C ARG A 124 5.08 8.71 2.99
N GLY A 125 6.24 8.17 3.39
CA GLY A 125 7.39 9.00 3.76
C GLY A 125 8.36 9.25 2.61
N HIS A 126 9.45 9.95 2.89
CA HIS A 126 10.42 10.41 1.89
C HIS A 126 11.79 9.75 2.07
N ASN A 127 12.65 9.84 1.05
CA ASN A 127 14.04 9.38 1.13
C ASN A 127 14.15 7.90 1.56
N ASN A 128 13.17 7.07 1.22
CA ASN A 128 13.18 5.65 1.53
C ASN A 128 13.84 4.86 0.41
N THR A 129 14.39 3.70 0.76
CA THR A 129 14.85 2.70 -0.20
C THR A 129 13.97 1.46 -0.13
N VAL A 130 13.33 1.11 -1.25
CA VAL A 130 12.51 -0.09 -1.40
C VAL A 130 13.13 -0.93 -2.51
N GLU A 131 13.75 -2.04 -2.14
CA GLU A 131 14.51 -2.83 -3.12
C GLU A 131 14.43 -4.34 -2.99
N ASN A 132 14.55 -5.01 -4.13
CA ASN A 132 14.58 -6.48 -4.22
C ASN A 132 13.36 -7.13 -3.54
N LEU A 133 12.19 -6.50 -3.61
CA LEU A 133 10.93 -7.09 -3.15
C LEU A 133 10.36 -8.00 -4.21
N VAL A 134 9.68 -9.06 -3.76
CA VAL A 134 8.75 -9.84 -4.59
C VAL A 134 7.34 -9.49 -4.11
N ILE A 135 6.47 -9.10 -5.04
CA ILE A 135 5.12 -8.65 -4.72
C ILE A 135 4.15 -9.34 -5.68
N ASP A 136 3.23 -10.13 -5.13
CA ASP A 136 2.17 -10.77 -5.93
C ASP A 136 0.88 -11.02 -5.15
N ASN A 137 -0.21 -11.29 -5.89
CA ASN A 137 -1.56 -11.39 -5.33
C ASN A 137 -1.97 -10.12 -4.55
N CYS A 138 -1.61 -8.96 -5.10
CA CYS A 138 -1.94 -7.64 -4.57
C CYS A 138 -2.80 -6.88 -5.59
N LEU A 139 -3.84 -6.19 -5.14
CA LEU A 139 -4.60 -5.32 -6.04
C LEU A 139 -3.69 -4.20 -6.54
N PHE A 140 -3.13 -3.40 -5.63
CA PHE A 140 -2.05 -2.47 -5.93
C PHE A 140 -0.72 -3.04 -5.44
N GLY A 141 0.34 -2.95 -6.24
CA GLY A 141 1.65 -3.47 -5.87
C GLY A 141 2.38 -2.54 -4.92
N ILE A 142 3.06 -1.55 -5.49
CA ILE A 142 3.75 -0.46 -4.77
C ILE A 142 3.01 0.85 -5.07
N ASP A 143 2.47 1.50 -4.05
CA ASP A 143 1.68 2.71 -4.17
C ASP A 143 2.31 3.85 -3.35
N LEU A 144 2.92 4.82 -4.03
CA LEU A 144 3.49 6.02 -3.44
C LEU A 144 2.42 7.10 -3.36
N LYS A 145 2.12 7.57 -2.14
CA LYS A 145 1.17 8.65 -1.87
C LYS A 145 1.88 9.84 -1.24
N GLN A 146 2.02 10.93 -2.00
CA GLN A 146 2.70 12.16 -1.57
C GLN A 146 4.12 11.90 -1.07
N SER A 147 4.86 11.05 -1.78
CA SER A 147 6.11 10.45 -1.33
C SER A 147 7.25 10.82 -2.29
N ASN A 148 8.31 11.40 -1.77
CA ASN A 148 9.32 12.11 -2.58
C ASN A 148 10.72 11.56 -2.32
N HIS A 149 11.59 11.66 -3.32
CA HIS A 149 13.02 11.31 -3.21
C HIS A 149 13.26 9.85 -2.80
N ASN A 150 12.34 8.93 -3.11
CA ASN A 150 12.52 7.52 -2.82
C ASN A 150 13.24 6.80 -3.96
N LEU A 151 13.97 5.76 -3.59
CA LEU A 151 14.55 4.79 -4.50
C LEU A 151 13.69 3.52 -4.48
N ILE A 152 13.03 3.23 -5.60
CA ILE A 152 12.26 2.00 -5.81
C ILE A 152 13.00 1.17 -6.86
N ARG A 153 13.71 0.12 -6.42
CA ARG A 153 14.70 -0.57 -7.26
C ARG A 153 14.61 -2.08 -7.27
N ASN A 154 14.74 -2.71 -8.45
CA ASN A 154 14.85 -4.17 -8.61
C ASN A 154 13.69 -4.96 -7.98
N ASN A 155 12.51 -4.37 -7.87
CA ASN A 155 11.33 -5.05 -7.35
C ASN A 155 10.64 -5.85 -8.46
N GLN A 156 10.07 -6.99 -8.11
CA GLN A 156 9.24 -7.80 -9.00
C GLN A 156 7.79 -7.68 -8.55
N VAL A 157 6.91 -7.20 -9.43
CA VAL A 157 5.53 -6.91 -9.10
C VAL A 157 4.58 -7.57 -10.08
N ARG A 158 3.57 -8.25 -9.53
CA ARG A 158 2.44 -8.84 -10.25
C ARG A 158 1.14 -8.59 -9.50
N SER A 159 0.06 -8.32 -10.22
CA SER A 159 -1.25 -8.10 -9.59
C SER A 159 -1.90 -9.42 -9.16
N LYS A 160 -3.07 -9.33 -8.52
CA LYS A 160 -4.04 -10.42 -8.43
C LYS A 160 -4.41 -10.97 -9.80
N ASP A 161 -4.74 -12.27 -9.82
CA ASP A 161 -5.29 -12.93 -11.00
C ASP A 161 -6.74 -12.49 -11.22
N ALA A 162 -6.88 -11.43 -12.02
CA ALA A 162 -8.14 -10.82 -12.38
C ALA A 162 -8.08 -10.33 -13.83
N GLU A 163 -9.22 -9.98 -14.42
CA GLU A 163 -9.24 -9.35 -15.74
C GLU A 163 -8.47 -8.03 -15.73
N LEU A 164 -7.84 -7.70 -16.87
CA LEU A 164 -6.90 -6.60 -16.95
C LEU A 164 -7.47 -5.25 -16.50
N GLY A 165 -8.73 -4.97 -16.83
CA GLY A 165 -9.40 -3.71 -16.49
C GLY A 165 -9.68 -3.53 -14.99
N VAL A 166 -9.79 -4.64 -14.25
CA VAL A 166 -10.14 -4.62 -12.81
C VAL A 166 -8.94 -4.87 -11.89
N ARG A 167 -7.78 -5.20 -12.46
CA ARG A 167 -6.49 -5.18 -11.73
C ARG A 167 -6.21 -3.77 -11.20
N GLY A 168 -5.46 -3.67 -10.12
CA GLY A 168 -4.89 -2.40 -9.70
C GLY A 168 -3.53 -2.18 -10.35
N ASP A 169 -2.96 -1.01 -10.09
CA ASP A 169 -1.69 -0.60 -10.66
C ASP A 169 -0.54 -1.33 -9.95
N GLY A 170 0.40 -1.85 -10.73
CA GLY A 170 1.57 -2.55 -10.19
C GLY A 170 2.51 -1.60 -9.47
N LEU A 171 2.74 -0.41 -10.05
CA LEU A 171 3.53 0.63 -9.42
C LEU A 171 2.89 1.99 -9.72
N ARG A 172 2.41 2.66 -8.68
CA ARG A 172 1.71 3.94 -8.79
C ARG A 172 2.43 5.04 -8.02
N LEU A 173 2.60 6.18 -8.67
CA LEU A 173 3.01 7.44 -8.06
C LEU A 173 1.82 8.39 -8.06
N TRP A 174 1.43 8.85 -6.87
CA TRP A 174 0.40 9.86 -6.66
C TRP A 174 1.01 11.07 -5.95
N TYR A 175 1.06 12.23 -6.62
CA TYR A 175 1.66 13.47 -6.10
C TYR A 175 3.08 13.26 -5.55
N SER A 176 3.87 12.44 -6.23
CA SER A 176 5.15 11.91 -5.75
C SER A 176 6.26 12.34 -6.70
N MET A 177 7.21 13.12 -6.17
CA MET A 177 8.17 13.90 -6.95
C MET A 177 9.60 13.43 -6.72
N ASN A 178 10.47 13.61 -7.73
CA ASN A 178 11.91 13.38 -7.61
C ASN A 178 12.29 11.95 -7.16
N ASN A 179 11.46 10.95 -7.50
CA ASN A 179 11.74 9.55 -7.18
C ASN A 179 12.55 8.88 -8.29
N ARG A 180 13.30 7.84 -7.93
CA ARG A 180 14.02 6.98 -8.87
C ARG A 180 13.38 5.61 -8.88
N ILE A 181 12.80 5.26 -10.02
CA ILE A 181 12.13 3.99 -10.31
C ILE A 181 13.02 3.22 -11.27
N GLU A 182 13.80 2.27 -10.76
CA GLU A 182 14.90 1.65 -11.52
C GLU A 182 14.88 0.12 -11.51
N GLY A 183 15.05 -0.50 -12.69
CA GLY A 183 15.26 -1.95 -12.79
C GLY A 183 14.09 -2.79 -12.27
N ASN A 184 12.92 -2.19 -12.07
CA ASN A 184 11.74 -2.91 -11.59
C ASN A 184 11.14 -3.72 -12.73
N ARG A 185 10.58 -4.88 -12.38
CA ARG A 185 9.86 -5.76 -13.29
C ARG A 185 8.39 -5.78 -12.89
N VAL A 186 7.56 -5.06 -13.65
CA VAL A 186 6.12 -4.94 -13.39
C VAL A 186 5.37 -5.67 -14.50
N VAL A 187 4.75 -6.80 -14.18
CA VAL A 187 4.03 -7.62 -15.18
C VAL A 187 2.66 -8.04 -14.71
N ASP A 188 1.80 -8.39 -15.65
CA ASP A 188 0.49 -8.96 -15.35
C ASP A 188 -0.26 -8.07 -14.33
N SER A 189 -0.25 -6.76 -14.58
CA SER A 189 -0.82 -5.71 -13.72
C SER A 189 -1.67 -4.77 -14.56
N ARG A 190 -2.38 -3.80 -13.95
CA ARG A 190 -3.06 -2.79 -14.77
C ARG A 190 -2.04 -1.87 -15.42
N ASP A 191 -1.46 -0.96 -14.64
CA ASP A 191 -0.45 -0.02 -15.14
C ASP A 191 0.77 0.09 -14.21
N MET A 192 1.90 0.55 -14.75
CA MET A 192 2.80 1.42 -13.98
C MET A 192 2.45 2.87 -14.34
N VAL A 193 2.22 3.72 -13.35
CA VAL A 193 1.54 4.99 -13.58
C VAL A 193 2.03 6.10 -12.66
N ALA A 194 2.14 7.32 -13.20
CA ALA A 194 2.52 8.52 -12.48
C ALA A 194 1.46 9.62 -12.67
N TRP A 195 0.78 9.98 -11.59
CA TRP A 195 -0.26 11.01 -11.54
C TRP A 195 0.23 12.21 -10.76
N TYR A 196 0.17 13.40 -11.37
CA TYR A 196 0.60 14.66 -10.74
C TYR A 196 2.01 14.55 -10.14
N SER A 197 2.89 13.79 -10.80
CA SER A 197 4.16 13.30 -10.26
C SER A 197 5.28 13.68 -11.21
N ASN A 198 6.06 14.70 -10.84
CA ASN A 198 7.04 15.36 -11.68
C ASN A 198 8.47 14.95 -11.32
N ASP A 199 9.36 15.16 -12.29
CA ASP A 199 10.81 15.06 -12.12
C ASP A 199 11.29 13.68 -11.60
N ASN A 200 10.54 12.62 -11.91
CA ASN A 200 10.93 11.25 -11.56
C ASN A 200 11.77 10.62 -12.69
N LEU A 201 12.65 9.71 -12.30
CA LEU A 201 13.49 8.93 -13.21
C LEU A 201 12.96 7.51 -13.32
N PHE A 202 12.53 7.10 -14.50
CA PHE A 202 12.15 5.72 -14.82
C PHE A 202 13.23 5.09 -15.67
N LEU A 203 14.11 4.30 -15.04
CA LEU A 203 15.33 3.80 -15.66
C LEU A 203 15.33 2.27 -15.74
N ASN A 204 15.58 1.71 -16.92
CA ASN A 204 15.82 0.28 -17.11
C ASN A 204 14.71 -0.65 -16.57
N ASN A 205 13.46 -0.17 -16.47
CA ASN A 205 12.35 -0.99 -16.00
C ASN A 205 11.86 -1.92 -17.12
N TYR A 206 11.32 -3.07 -16.71
CA TYR A 206 10.66 -4.02 -17.60
C TYR A 206 9.16 -4.04 -17.28
N GLY A 207 8.36 -3.79 -18.30
CA GLY A 207 6.90 -3.86 -18.24
C GLY A 207 6.37 -4.87 -19.26
N ALA A 208 5.45 -5.76 -18.88
CA ALA A 208 4.81 -6.62 -19.87
C ALA A 208 3.43 -7.13 -19.45
N ARG A 209 2.58 -7.44 -20.44
CA ARG A 209 1.23 -8.01 -20.24
C ARG A 209 0.38 -7.18 -19.27
N SER A 210 0.55 -5.88 -19.37
CA SER A 210 -0.21 -4.87 -18.64
C SER A 210 -1.08 -4.10 -19.61
N ARG A 211 -1.97 -3.23 -19.10
CA ARG A 211 -2.74 -2.33 -19.96
C ARG A 211 -1.81 -1.26 -20.52
N TYR A 212 -1.15 -0.51 -19.64
CA TYR A 212 -0.04 0.37 -19.98
C TYR A 212 1.21 -0.04 -19.20
N SER A 213 2.34 -0.21 -19.88
CA SER A 213 3.61 -0.44 -19.18
C SER A 213 4.17 0.83 -18.51
N ILE A 214 3.77 2.01 -18.97
CA ILE A 214 3.98 3.29 -18.30
C ILE A 214 2.85 4.23 -18.74
N HIS A 215 2.29 5.00 -17.80
CA HIS A 215 1.29 6.02 -18.10
C HIS A 215 1.57 7.29 -17.27
N PHE A 216 1.72 8.42 -17.95
CA PHE A 216 1.87 9.73 -17.31
C PHE A 216 0.58 10.53 -17.40
N MET A 217 0.09 11.01 -16.26
CA MET A 217 -1.08 11.88 -16.18
C MET A 217 -0.70 13.13 -15.39
N PHE A 218 -0.64 14.27 -16.07
CA PHE A 218 -0.24 15.55 -15.47
C PHE A 218 1.13 15.49 -14.77
N ALA A 219 2.10 14.83 -15.40
CA ALA A 219 3.38 14.46 -14.82
C ALA A 219 4.53 14.97 -15.70
N ASN A 220 5.08 16.13 -15.36
CA ASN A 220 6.08 16.88 -16.13
C ASN A 220 7.52 16.55 -15.72
N GLY A 221 8.49 16.76 -16.61
CA GLY A 221 9.92 16.65 -16.28
C GLY A 221 10.41 15.22 -15.98
N ASN A 222 9.56 14.20 -16.15
CA ASN A 222 9.96 12.82 -15.95
C ASN A 222 10.88 12.34 -17.08
N VAL A 223 11.91 11.57 -16.71
CA VAL A 223 12.84 10.96 -17.66
C VAL A 223 12.54 9.48 -17.76
N MET A 224 12.47 8.97 -18.99
CA MET A 224 12.37 7.55 -19.28
C MET A 224 13.56 7.09 -20.13
N GLU A 225 14.37 6.20 -19.59
CA GLU A 225 15.57 5.72 -20.27
C GLU A 225 15.77 4.21 -20.08
N GLY A 226 16.12 3.50 -21.16
CA GLY A 226 16.46 2.07 -21.11
C GLY A 226 15.31 1.11 -20.75
N ASN A 227 14.07 1.60 -20.64
CA ASN A 227 12.92 0.77 -20.31
C ASN A 227 12.52 -0.13 -21.48
N ARG A 228 11.98 -1.32 -21.16
CA ARG A 228 11.58 -2.34 -22.13
C ARG A 228 10.15 -2.78 -21.87
N PHE A 229 9.27 -2.55 -22.85
CA PHE A 229 7.83 -2.76 -22.71
C PHE A 229 7.31 -3.69 -23.81
N TYR A 230 6.64 -4.78 -23.42
CA TYR A 230 6.21 -5.84 -24.34
C TYR A 230 4.79 -6.31 -24.06
N ASP A 231 4.08 -6.76 -25.09
CA ASP A 231 2.80 -7.48 -24.97
C ASP A 231 1.73 -6.75 -24.12
N ASN A 232 1.72 -5.41 -24.16
CA ASN A 232 0.71 -4.63 -23.46
C ASN A 232 -0.55 -4.48 -24.33
N SER A 233 -1.72 -4.32 -23.70
CA SER A 233 -2.96 -4.08 -24.45
C SER A 233 -2.96 -2.73 -25.15
N VAL A 234 -2.26 -1.76 -24.58
CA VAL A 234 -2.00 -0.46 -25.21
C VAL A 234 -0.52 -0.13 -25.03
N GLY A 235 0.13 0.25 -26.12
CA GLY A 235 1.55 0.56 -26.14
C GLY A 235 1.98 0.95 -27.53
#